data_AF-A0A4Y7U6H5-F1
#
_entry.id   AF-A0A4Y7U6H5-F1
#
_cell.length_a   1.000
_cell.length_b   1.000
_cell.length_c   1.000
_cell.angle_alpha   90.00
_cell.angle_beta   90.00
_cell.angle_gamma   90.00
#
_symmetry.space_group_name_H-M   'P 1'
#
loop_
_entity.id
_entity.type
_entity.pdbx_description
1 polymer ?
#
loop_
_entity_poly.entity_id
_entity_poly.type
_entity_poly.pdbx_seq_one_letter_code
_entity_poly.pdbx_strand_id
1 'polypeptide(L)'
;MDNSLFDDYIQCSRLKKKRRKKRLVKEDFEKHLVQLSKRKHAIYLAIKELPLIALKEPYQKGWVRFFVVRKDVLRSDEAMFYLNVLEKINTFQFSNQKTFTSRKKRFGKKTENPKEQFLAKINVSEWNTNKFELTDKEKSCFTRIEKWSDRCRCFKTYYQFTESWRFVFKIEPNIITHQKAVDAVLESELRLIENYIQNRDLGYKIYKSGNRDASYYYSLEKLKNNNQINTKNLNTIYEAYLEEKYT
;
A
#
# COMPACT_ATOMS: atom_id res chain seq x y z
N MET A 1 -25.85 43.24 -36.59
CA MET A 1 -26.73 43.05 -35.42
C MET A 1 -25.83 42.93 -34.21
N ASP A 2 -25.94 43.91 -33.33
CA ASP A 2 -24.87 44.28 -32.41
C ASP A 2 -24.80 43.33 -31.21
N ASN A 3 -23.65 42.66 -31.06
CA ASN A 3 -23.32 41.83 -29.89
C ASN A 3 -23.44 42.61 -28.56
N SER A 4 -23.36 43.95 -28.62
CA SER A 4 -23.49 44.85 -27.46
C SER A 4 -24.86 44.74 -26.77
N LEU A 5 -25.95 44.68 -27.55
CA LEU A 5 -27.31 44.71 -27.03
C LEU A 5 -27.69 43.39 -26.35
N PHE A 6 -27.11 42.28 -26.83
CA PHE A 6 -27.28 40.96 -26.24
C PHE A 6 -26.48 40.80 -24.93
N ASP A 7 -25.27 41.37 -24.86
CA ASP A 7 -24.45 41.35 -23.65
C ASP A 7 -25.04 42.24 -22.54
N ASP A 8 -25.64 43.39 -22.87
CA ASP A 8 -26.33 44.25 -21.90
C ASP A 8 -27.59 43.58 -21.34
N TYR A 9 -28.37 42.88 -22.17
CA TYR A 9 -29.53 42.10 -21.71
C TYR A 9 -29.12 40.94 -20.78
N ILE A 10 -27.97 40.30 -21.06
CA ILE A 10 -27.42 39.25 -20.19
C ILE A 10 -26.96 39.84 -18.85
N GLN A 11 -26.44 41.07 -18.81
CA GLN A 11 -26.03 41.75 -17.57
C GLN A 11 -27.22 42.19 -16.70
N CYS A 12 -28.32 42.63 -17.30
CA CYS A 12 -29.57 42.96 -16.60
C CYS A 12 -30.35 41.71 -16.16
N SER A 13 -30.16 40.57 -16.84
CA SER A 13 -30.74 39.29 -16.45
C SER A 13 -29.95 38.62 -15.31
N ARG A 14 -30.62 37.88 -14.42
CA ARG A 14 -29.96 37.02 -13.39
C ARG A 14 -29.21 35.80 -14.01
N LEU A 15 -29.01 35.78 -15.33
CA LEU A 15 -28.41 34.65 -16.03
C LEU A 15 -26.89 34.63 -15.85
N LYS A 16 -26.35 33.45 -15.50
CA LYS A 16 -24.90 33.27 -15.31
C LYS A 16 -24.18 33.36 -16.66
N LYS A 17 -23.09 34.15 -16.71
CA LYS A 17 -22.18 34.20 -17.87
C LYS A 17 -21.65 32.80 -18.24
N LYS A 18 -21.34 32.57 -19.53
CA LYS A 18 -20.83 31.30 -20.07
C LYS A 18 -19.62 30.75 -19.28
N ARG A 19 -18.66 31.61 -18.94
CA ARG A 19 -17.48 31.25 -18.13
C ARG A 19 -17.86 30.74 -16.74
N ARG A 20 -18.84 31.39 -16.09
CA ARG A 20 -19.33 31.00 -14.75
C ARG A 20 -20.06 29.66 -14.80
N LYS A 21 -20.88 29.41 -15.83
CA LYS A 21 -21.54 28.11 -16.05
C LYS A 21 -20.52 26.98 -16.20
N LYS A 22 -19.50 27.17 -17.06
CA LYS A 22 -18.40 26.18 -17.23
C LYS A 22 -17.64 25.91 -15.93
N ARG A 23 -17.38 26.96 -15.13
CA ARG A 23 -16.70 26.82 -13.84
C ARG A 23 -17.50 25.99 -12.85
N LEU A 24 -18.81 26.25 -12.73
CA LEU A 24 -19.70 25.49 -11.84
C LEU A 24 -19.72 24.00 -12.20
N VAL A 25 -19.85 23.65 -13.48
CA VAL A 25 -19.82 22.24 -13.92
C VAL A 25 -18.51 21.56 -13.52
N LYS A 26 -17.37 22.27 -13.66
CA LYS A 26 -16.07 21.75 -13.25
C LYS A 26 -15.97 21.57 -11.73
N GLU A 27 -16.38 22.58 -10.96
CA GLU A 27 -16.39 22.54 -9.49
C GLU A 27 -17.29 21.41 -8.97
N ASP A 28 -18.47 21.23 -9.55
CA ASP A 28 -19.40 20.16 -9.15
C ASP A 28 -18.85 18.78 -9.48
N PHE A 29 -18.18 18.63 -10.63
CA PHE A 29 -17.48 17.39 -10.97
C PHE A 29 -16.32 17.09 -10.01
N GLU A 30 -15.53 18.09 -9.63
CA GLU A 30 -14.46 17.93 -8.64
C GLU A 30 -15.01 17.56 -7.25
N LYS A 31 -16.11 18.18 -6.81
CA LYS A 31 -16.80 17.80 -5.56
C LYS A 31 -17.28 16.35 -5.60
N HIS A 32 -17.86 15.92 -6.70
CA HIS A 32 -18.29 14.53 -6.90
C HIS A 32 -17.10 13.55 -6.79
N LEU A 33 -15.95 13.87 -7.39
CA LEU A 33 -14.73 13.05 -7.25
C LEU A 33 -14.24 12.95 -5.81
N VAL A 34 -14.29 14.04 -5.04
CA VAL A 34 -13.95 14.05 -3.61
C VAL A 34 -14.91 13.17 -2.82
N GLN A 35 -16.22 13.24 -3.09
CA GLN A 35 -17.23 12.38 -2.46
C GLN A 35 -16.99 10.90 -2.76
N LEU A 36 -16.72 10.56 -4.02
CA LEU A 36 -16.36 9.18 -4.41
C LEU A 36 -15.13 8.67 -3.66
N SER A 37 -14.09 9.49 -3.56
CA SER A 37 -12.86 9.14 -2.83
C SER A 37 -13.14 8.87 -1.35
N LYS A 38 -13.91 9.76 -0.69
CA LYS A 38 -14.34 9.58 0.70
C LYS A 38 -15.17 8.31 0.89
N ARG A 39 -16.12 8.05 -0.02
CA ARG A 39 -16.97 6.86 0.03
C ARG A 39 -16.14 5.58 -0.15
N LYS A 40 -15.24 5.54 -1.13
CA LYS A 40 -14.29 4.44 -1.33
C LYS A 40 -13.48 4.17 -0.06
N HIS A 41 -12.94 5.23 0.55
CA HIS A 41 -12.16 5.10 1.78
C HIS A 41 -12.99 4.57 2.96
N ALA A 42 -14.22 5.07 3.13
CA ALA A 42 -15.14 4.60 4.17
C ALA A 42 -15.48 3.11 4.01
N ILE A 43 -15.77 2.66 2.79
CA ILE A 43 -16.03 1.24 2.50
C ILE A 43 -14.80 0.40 2.81
N TYR A 44 -13.59 0.87 2.43
CA TYR A 44 -12.35 0.16 2.75
C TYR A 44 -12.13 0.02 4.26
N LEU A 45 -12.42 1.06 5.04
CA LEU A 45 -12.36 0.99 6.51
C LEU A 45 -13.38 -0.01 7.06
N ALA A 46 -14.62 0.02 6.57
CA ALA A 46 -15.66 -0.92 6.98
C ALA A 46 -15.27 -2.38 6.69
N ILE A 47 -14.75 -2.67 5.49
CA ILE A 47 -14.25 -4.01 5.13
C ILE A 47 -13.08 -4.43 6.05
N LYS A 48 -12.20 -3.48 6.38
CA LYS A 48 -11.06 -3.75 7.27
C LYS A 48 -11.54 -4.08 8.70
N GLU A 49 -12.60 -3.45 9.18
CA GLU A 49 -13.19 -3.64 10.50
C GLU A 49 -13.99 -4.93 10.66
N LEU A 50 -14.36 -5.60 9.56
CA LEU A 50 -15.09 -6.87 9.59
C LEU A 50 -14.40 -7.92 10.50
N PRO A 51 -15.17 -8.70 11.27
CA PRO A 51 -14.60 -9.68 12.20
C PRO A 51 -13.91 -10.82 11.47
N LEU A 52 -13.04 -11.53 12.19
CA LEU A 52 -12.48 -12.80 11.74
C LEU A 52 -13.47 -13.92 12.08
N ILE A 53 -13.78 -14.75 11.10
CA ILE A 53 -14.64 -15.93 11.23
C ILE A 53 -13.75 -17.17 11.22
N ALA A 54 -13.97 -18.06 12.18
CA ALA A 54 -13.27 -19.34 12.24
C ALA A 54 -13.65 -20.21 11.03
N LEU A 55 -12.64 -20.83 10.42
CA LEU A 55 -12.84 -21.80 9.36
C LEU A 55 -13.35 -23.12 9.94
N LYS A 56 -14.24 -23.79 9.20
CA LYS A 56 -14.73 -25.14 9.57
C LYS A 56 -13.56 -26.12 9.69
N GLU A 57 -12.63 -26.05 8.75
CA GLU A 57 -11.45 -26.90 8.68
C GLU A 57 -10.21 -26.01 8.50
N PRO A 58 -9.33 -25.92 9.51
CA PRO A 58 -8.04 -25.26 9.37
C PRO A 58 -7.19 -25.93 8.30
N TYR A 59 -6.45 -25.15 7.52
CA TYR A 59 -5.61 -25.67 6.46
C TYR A 59 -4.20 -25.09 6.51
N GLN A 60 -3.22 -25.85 6.01
CA GLN A 60 -1.84 -25.39 5.95
C GLN A 60 -1.60 -24.50 4.73
N LYS A 61 -1.11 -23.27 4.95
CA LYS A 61 -0.66 -22.33 3.91
C LYS A 61 0.85 -22.12 3.99
N GLY A 62 1.58 -23.18 3.65
CA GLY A 62 3.05 -23.18 3.62
C GLY A 62 3.67 -23.37 5.02
N TRP A 63 4.77 -22.66 5.25
CA TRP A 63 5.63 -22.77 6.42
C TRP A 63 5.97 -21.39 6.96
N VAL A 64 6.15 -21.30 8.27
CA VAL A 64 6.64 -20.11 8.97
C VAL A 64 7.94 -20.45 9.69
N ARG A 65 8.91 -19.52 9.62
CA ARG A 65 10.15 -19.57 10.36
C ARG A 65 10.29 -18.34 11.23
N PHE A 66 10.62 -18.55 12.49
CA PHE A 66 10.80 -17.51 13.49
C PHE A 66 11.88 -17.93 14.49
N PHE A 67 12.28 -17.00 15.36
CA PHE A 67 13.29 -17.29 16.38
C PHE A 67 12.63 -17.81 17.64
N VAL A 68 13.31 -18.75 18.30
CA VAL A 68 12.97 -19.30 19.62
C VAL A 68 14.22 -19.30 20.49
N VAL A 69 14.05 -19.11 21.79
CA VAL A 69 15.14 -19.20 22.77
C VAL A 69 15.77 -20.60 22.71
N ARG A 70 17.10 -20.64 22.63
CA ARG A 70 17.86 -21.89 22.63
C ARG A 70 17.58 -22.67 23.91
N LYS A 71 17.52 -24.01 23.81
CA LYS A 71 17.17 -24.90 24.95
C LYS A 71 18.05 -24.68 26.18
N ASP A 72 19.34 -24.40 25.99
CA ASP A 72 20.29 -24.21 27.09
C ASP A 72 20.01 -22.92 27.87
N VAL A 73 19.68 -21.83 27.16
CA VAL A 73 19.27 -20.55 27.74
C VAL A 73 17.90 -20.68 28.40
N LEU A 74 17.02 -21.53 27.88
CA LEU A 74 15.72 -21.80 28.49
C LEU A 74 15.83 -22.53 29.84
N ARG A 75 16.95 -23.22 30.10
CA ARG A 75 17.21 -23.91 31.37
C ARG A 75 17.90 -23.02 32.41
N SER A 76 18.39 -21.85 32.02
CA SER A 76 19.03 -20.92 32.94
C SER A 76 17.99 -20.03 33.64
N ASP A 77 18.41 -19.37 34.71
CA ASP A 77 17.56 -18.44 35.46
C ASP A 77 17.12 -17.22 34.63
N GLU A 78 17.87 -16.92 33.56
CA GLU A 78 17.60 -15.82 32.63
C GLU A 78 16.57 -16.17 31.54
N ALA A 79 15.99 -17.38 31.56
CA ALA A 79 15.07 -17.85 30.53
C ALA A 79 13.92 -16.88 30.27
N MET A 80 13.27 -16.41 31.34
CA MET A 80 12.15 -15.47 31.26
C MET A 80 12.55 -14.12 30.67
N PHE A 81 13.77 -13.65 30.98
CA PHE A 81 14.28 -12.40 30.42
C PHE A 81 14.41 -12.49 28.89
N TYR A 82 15.03 -13.54 28.38
CA TYR A 82 15.19 -13.71 26.93
C TYR A 82 13.89 -14.04 26.20
N LEU A 83 12.94 -14.70 26.85
CA LEU A 83 11.59 -14.88 26.29
C LEU A 83 10.90 -13.54 26.08
N ASN A 84 10.91 -12.66 27.09
CA ASN A 84 10.30 -11.34 27.01
C ASN A 84 10.98 -10.44 25.96
N VAL A 85 12.31 -10.45 25.90
CA VAL A 85 13.04 -9.70 24.86
C VAL A 85 12.67 -10.23 23.48
N LEU A 86 12.67 -11.54 23.31
CA LEU A 86 12.39 -12.18 22.03
C LEU A 86 10.98 -11.86 21.55
N GLU A 87 9.97 -11.90 22.44
CA GLU A 87 8.59 -11.54 22.11
C GLU A 87 8.50 -10.16 21.45
N LYS A 88 9.28 -9.19 21.94
CA LYS A 88 9.30 -7.81 21.44
C LYS A 88 10.00 -7.66 20.08
N ILE A 89 11.07 -8.43 19.83
CA ILE A 89 11.93 -8.27 18.63
C ILE A 89 11.83 -9.41 17.61
N ASN A 90 10.94 -10.38 17.82
CA ASN A 90 10.85 -11.54 16.94
C ASN A 90 10.45 -11.13 15.51
N THR A 91 10.90 -11.91 14.55
CA THR A 91 10.50 -11.74 13.16
C THR A 91 9.94 -13.05 12.62
N PHE A 92 8.87 -12.93 11.83
CA PHE A 92 8.23 -14.07 11.19
C PHE A 92 8.50 -14.01 9.69
N GLN A 93 8.94 -15.13 9.13
CA GLN A 93 9.15 -15.28 7.70
C GLN A 93 8.29 -16.42 7.18
N PHE A 94 7.49 -16.14 6.15
CA PHE A 94 6.61 -17.12 5.52
C PHE A 94 7.20 -17.61 4.19
N SER A 95 6.99 -18.88 3.87
CA SER A 95 7.45 -19.53 2.64
C SER A 95 6.49 -20.66 2.27
N ASN A 96 6.35 -20.94 0.97
CA ASN A 96 5.61 -22.12 0.52
C ASN A 96 6.38 -23.42 0.79
N GLN A 97 7.71 -23.37 0.81
CA GLN A 97 8.60 -24.51 1.04
C GLN A 97 9.29 -24.43 2.41
N LYS A 98 9.44 -25.59 3.07
CA LYS A 98 10.06 -25.73 4.40
C LYS A 98 11.54 -25.34 4.44
N THR A 99 12.23 -25.35 3.31
CA THR A 99 13.68 -25.09 3.21
C THR A 99 14.04 -23.60 3.31
N PHE A 100 13.09 -22.69 3.11
CA PHE A 100 13.33 -21.24 3.07
C PHE A 100 14.50 -20.84 2.17
N THR A 101 14.61 -21.45 0.97
CA THR A 101 15.64 -21.08 -0.01
C THR A 101 15.14 -20.00 -0.97
N SER A 102 16.08 -19.25 -1.53
CA SER A 102 15.84 -18.27 -2.59
C SER A 102 16.68 -18.63 -3.81
N ARG A 103 16.05 -18.65 -4.99
CA ARG A 103 16.74 -18.84 -6.26
C ARG A 103 17.31 -17.51 -6.72
N LYS A 104 18.62 -17.44 -6.87
CA LYS A 104 19.32 -16.28 -7.44
C LYS A 104 20.09 -16.72 -8.67
N LYS A 105 20.02 -15.92 -9.74
CA LYS A 105 20.85 -16.12 -10.93
C LYS A 105 22.17 -15.38 -10.73
N ARG A 106 23.29 -16.09 -10.82
CA ARG A 106 24.64 -15.51 -10.85
C ARG A 106 25.39 -16.12 -12.02
N PHE A 107 25.97 -15.26 -12.87
CA PHE A 107 26.74 -15.67 -14.05
C PHE A 107 26.04 -16.72 -14.92
N GLY A 108 24.76 -16.49 -15.27
CA GLY A 108 23.99 -17.42 -16.11
C GLY A 108 23.37 -18.62 -15.37
N LYS A 109 23.94 -19.05 -14.24
CA LYS A 109 23.48 -20.22 -13.47
C LYS A 109 22.50 -19.81 -12.37
N LYS A 110 21.48 -20.64 -12.12
CA LYS A 110 20.55 -20.47 -11.00
C LYS A 110 21.03 -21.31 -9.81
N THR A 111 21.29 -20.66 -8.68
CA THR A 111 21.69 -21.33 -7.44
C THR A 111 20.65 -21.08 -6.36
N GLU A 112 20.36 -22.11 -5.58
CA GLU A 112 19.49 -22.01 -4.40
C GLU A 112 20.33 -21.66 -3.19
N ASN A 113 20.07 -20.51 -2.59
CA ASN A 113 20.75 -20.06 -1.38
C ASN A 113 19.75 -19.97 -0.23
N PRO A 114 20.13 -20.36 1.00
CA PRO A 114 19.28 -20.17 2.17
C PRO A 114 18.93 -18.70 2.32
N LYS A 115 17.67 -18.40 2.59
CA LYS A 115 17.21 -17.04 2.82
C LYS A 115 17.64 -16.61 4.21
N GLU A 116 18.36 -15.50 4.29
CA GLU A 116 18.76 -14.90 5.57
C GLU A 116 17.54 -14.30 6.29
N GLN A 117 17.53 -14.42 7.61
CA GLN A 117 16.55 -13.81 8.50
C GLN A 117 17.29 -13.32 9.75
N PHE A 118 16.92 -12.15 10.23
CA PHE A 118 17.51 -11.51 11.40
C PHE A 118 16.38 -11.07 12.35
N LEU A 119 16.72 -10.88 13.62
CA LEU A 119 15.82 -10.24 14.58
C LEU A 119 15.49 -8.82 14.14
N ALA A 120 14.38 -8.28 14.65
CA ALA A 120 13.98 -6.92 14.35
C ALA A 120 15.06 -5.93 14.81
N LYS A 121 15.36 -4.96 13.94
CA LYS A 121 16.23 -3.83 14.27
C LYS A 121 15.34 -2.68 14.71
N ILE A 122 15.73 -2.00 15.78
CA ILE A 122 14.96 -0.89 16.33
C ILE A 122 15.50 0.40 15.75
N ASN A 123 14.64 1.22 15.15
CA ASN A 123 15.04 2.54 14.65
C ASN A 123 15.26 3.52 15.81
N VAL A 124 16.04 4.58 15.60
CA VAL A 124 16.28 5.61 16.63
C VAL A 124 14.99 6.22 17.17
N SER A 125 14.00 6.49 16.31
CA SER A 125 12.71 7.03 16.75
C SER A 125 11.94 6.03 17.61
N GLU A 126 11.93 4.75 17.25
CA GLU A 126 11.26 3.68 18.01
C GLU A 126 11.96 3.40 19.35
N TRP A 127 13.29 3.58 19.38
CA TRP A 127 14.09 3.49 20.58
C TRP A 127 13.78 4.63 21.55
N ASN A 128 13.78 5.87 21.06
CA ASN A 128 13.54 7.06 21.89
C ASN A 128 12.11 7.12 22.43
N THR A 129 11.13 6.66 21.65
CA THR A 129 9.72 6.56 22.07
C THR A 129 9.43 5.32 22.92
N ASN A 130 10.42 4.45 23.11
CA ASN A 130 10.30 3.14 23.74
C ASN A 130 9.08 2.33 23.28
N LYS A 131 8.85 2.29 21.96
CA LYS A 131 7.68 1.65 21.34
C LYS A 131 7.49 0.17 21.72
N PHE A 132 8.60 -0.51 22.02
CA PHE A 132 8.62 -1.92 22.41
C PHE A 132 8.58 -2.14 23.93
N GLU A 133 8.41 -1.08 24.72
CA GLU A 133 8.37 -1.14 26.18
C GLU A 133 9.58 -1.89 26.76
N LEU A 134 10.77 -1.55 26.25
CA LEU A 134 12.01 -2.16 26.71
C LEU A 134 12.39 -1.62 28.08
N THR A 135 12.73 -2.54 28.97
CA THR A 135 13.31 -2.27 30.28
C THR A 135 14.76 -1.85 30.10
N ASP A 136 15.33 -1.08 31.03
CA ASP A 136 16.71 -0.61 30.89
C ASP A 136 17.75 -1.75 30.87
N LYS A 137 17.46 -2.84 31.58
CA LYS A 137 18.23 -4.09 31.46
C LYS A 137 18.18 -4.66 30.04
N GLU A 138 17.00 -4.73 29.42
CA GLU A 138 16.85 -5.23 28.05
C GLU A 138 17.57 -4.33 27.04
N LYS A 139 17.53 -3.00 27.24
CA LYS A 139 18.23 -2.04 26.40
C LYS A 139 19.75 -2.23 26.40
N SER A 140 20.34 -2.65 27.53
CA SER A 140 21.79 -2.93 27.59
C SER A 140 22.24 -4.06 26.65
N CYS A 141 21.32 -4.93 26.21
CA CYS A 141 21.61 -6.00 25.24
C CYS A 141 21.60 -5.52 23.78
N PHE A 142 21.46 -4.22 23.51
CA PHE A 142 21.46 -3.66 22.16
C PHE A 142 22.67 -2.79 21.90
N THR A 143 23.24 -2.92 20.71
CA THR A 143 24.30 -2.03 20.21
C THR A 143 23.79 -1.13 19.11
N ARG A 144 24.27 0.11 19.13
CA ARG A 144 24.04 1.07 18.06
C ARG A 144 24.92 0.72 16.87
N ILE A 145 24.30 0.57 15.70
CA ILE A 145 24.97 0.23 14.43
C ILE A 145 24.50 1.22 13.36
N GLU A 146 25.43 1.65 12.52
CA GLU A 146 25.14 2.49 11.36
C GLU A 146 25.25 1.66 10.08
N LYS A 147 24.23 1.75 9.23
CA LYS A 147 24.17 1.02 7.97
C LYS A 147 23.73 1.92 6.85
N TRP A 148 24.45 1.87 5.73
CA TRP A 148 24.03 2.54 4.50
C TRP A 148 22.68 2.00 4.01
N SER A 149 21.76 2.90 3.70
CA SER A 149 20.43 2.56 3.19
C SER A 149 20.29 3.03 1.74
N ASP A 150 20.37 2.09 0.78
CA ASP A 150 20.29 2.39 -0.66
C ASP A 150 19.03 3.20 -1.05
N ARG A 151 17.89 2.88 -0.42
CA ARG A 151 16.61 3.57 -0.67
C ARG A 151 16.66 5.06 -0.34
N CYS A 152 17.39 5.42 0.72
CA CYS A 152 17.47 6.81 1.21
C CYS A 152 18.80 7.48 0.83
N ARG A 153 19.75 6.70 0.28
CA ARG A 153 21.12 7.14 -0.04
C ARG A 153 21.80 7.86 1.12
N CYS A 154 21.62 7.33 2.33
CA CYS A 154 22.21 7.88 3.55
C CYS A 154 22.51 6.76 4.56
N PHE A 155 23.40 7.05 5.51
CA PHE A 155 23.59 6.20 6.68
C PHE A 155 22.38 6.31 7.61
N LYS A 156 21.88 5.15 8.02
CA LYS A 156 20.82 5.04 9.01
C LYS A 156 21.34 4.30 10.22
N THR A 157 21.03 4.85 11.38
CA THR A 157 21.35 4.28 12.68
C THR A 157 20.23 3.36 13.15
N TYR A 158 20.60 2.19 13.66
CA TYR A 158 19.70 1.20 14.23
C TYR A 158 20.29 0.65 15.53
N TYR A 159 19.42 0.16 16.41
CA TYR A 159 19.80 -0.65 17.55
C TYR A 159 19.58 -2.13 17.21
N GLN A 160 20.63 -2.93 17.37
CA GLN A 160 20.63 -4.35 17.07
C GLN A 160 20.94 -5.15 18.32
N PHE A 161 20.19 -6.23 18.53
CA PHE A 161 20.43 -7.15 19.64
C PHE A 161 21.79 -7.85 19.46
N THR A 162 22.63 -7.82 20.50
CA THR A 162 24.01 -8.30 20.45
C THR A 162 24.09 -9.83 20.52
N GLU A 163 23.38 -10.43 21.47
CA GLU A 163 23.50 -11.85 21.81
C GLU A 163 22.61 -12.74 20.94
N SER A 164 22.56 -12.48 19.63
CA SER A 164 21.68 -13.18 18.68
C SER A 164 21.84 -14.71 18.68
N TRP A 165 23.01 -15.22 19.11
CA TRP A 165 23.28 -16.64 19.28
C TRP A 165 22.38 -17.30 20.34
N ARG A 166 21.77 -16.57 21.28
CA ARG A 166 20.84 -17.12 22.26
C ARG A 166 19.53 -17.61 21.62
N PHE A 167 19.28 -17.26 20.37
CA PHE A 167 18.10 -17.67 19.63
C PHE A 167 18.45 -18.62 18.48
N VAL A 168 17.51 -19.49 18.15
CA VAL A 168 17.61 -20.48 17.07
C VAL A 168 16.34 -20.44 16.24
N PHE A 169 16.43 -20.76 14.95
CA PHE A 169 15.25 -20.87 14.10
C PHE A 169 14.39 -22.07 14.48
N LYS A 170 13.09 -21.84 14.61
CA LYS A 170 12.05 -22.88 14.61
C LYS A 170 11.23 -22.74 13.33
N ILE A 171 10.95 -23.88 12.69
CA ILE A 171 10.14 -23.95 11.48
C ILE A 171 8.90 -24.76 11.78
N GLU A 172 7.74 -24.18 11.48
CA GLU A 172 6.43 -24.79 11.72
C GLU A 172 5.52 -24.65 10.48
N PRO A 173 4.54 -25.55 10.31
CA PRO A 173 3.51 -25.37 9.31
C PRO A 173 2.70 -24.11 9.62
N ASN A 174 2.46 -23.26 8.63
CA ASN A 174 1.64 -22.07 8.80
C ASN A 174 0.17 -22.47 8.63
N ILE A 175 -0.54 -22.67 9.74
CA ILE A 175 -1.95 -23.11 9.73
C ILE A 175 -2.86 -21.88 9.76
N ILE A 176 -3.74 -21.78 8.77
CA ILE A 176 -4.77 -20.74 8.69
C ILE A 176 -6.03 -21.29 9.35
N THR A 177 -6.46 -20.63 10.43
CA THR A 177 -7.62 -21.02 11.24
C THR A 177 -8.82 -20.09 11.06
N HIS A 178 -8.57 -18.84 10.68
CA HIS A 178 -9.59 -17.82 10.53
C HIS A 178 -9.49 -17.13 9.17
N GLN A 179 -10.61 -16.61 8.68
CA GLN A 179 -10.69 -15.74 7.51
C GLN A 179 -11.47 -14.47 7.85
N LYS A 180 -11.27 -13.39 7.10
CA LYS A 180 -12.10 -12.19 7.24
C LYS A 180 -13.52 -12.49 6.78
N ALA A 181 -14.52 -11.98 7.51
CA ALA A 181 -15.89 -11.99 7.03
C ALA A 181 -15.99 -11.21 5.72
N VAL A 182 -16.91 -11.64 4.84
CA VAL A 182 -17.16 -11.01 3.55
C VAL A 182 -18.55 -10.39 3.58
N ASP A 183 -18.63 -9.10 3.30
CA ASP A 183 -19.90 -8.39 3.08
C ASP A 183 -20.08 -8.13 1.59
N ALA A 184 -21.02 -8.85 0.99
CA ALA A 184 -21.31 -8.76 -0.44
C ALA A 184 -21.76 -7.34 -0.86
N VAL A 185 -22.45 -6.60 0.01
CA VAL A 185 -22.93 -5.25 -0.30
C VAL A 185 -21.74 -4.30 -0.39
N LEU A 186 -20.87 -4.29 0.62
CA LEU A 186 -19.68 -3.45 0.63
C LEU A 186 -18.72 -3.78 -0.52
N GLU A 187 -18.50 -5.06 -0.82
CA GLU A 187 -17.65 -5.47 -1.95
C GLU A 187 -18.24 -5.07 -3.30
N SER A 188 -19.55 -5.23 -3.48
CA SER A 188 -20.23 -4.84 -4.71
C SER A 188 -20.13 -3.33 -4.95
N GLU A 189 -20.34 -2.53 -3.91
CA GLU A 189 -20.26 -1.07 -3.98
C GLU A 189 -18.83 -0.61 -4.26
N LEU A 190 -17.84 -1.19 -3.57
CA LEU A 190 -16.42 -0.90 -3.84
C LEU A 190 -16.08 -1.18 -5.29
N ARG A 191 -16.50 -2.33 -5.81
CA ARG A 191 -16.25 -2.73 -7.21
C ARG A 191 -16.90 -1.75 -8.20
N LEU A 192 -18.13 -1.30 -7.95
CA LEU A 192 -18.79 -0.30 -8.78
C LEU A 192 -18.00 1.02 -8.83
N ILE A 193 -17.54 1.51 -7.69
CA ILE A 193 -16.73 2.74 -7.60
C ILE A 193 -15.39 2.56 -8.31
N GLU A 194 -14.73 1.42 -8.13
CA GLU A 194 -13.45 1.13 -8.77
C GLU A 194 -13.58 1.04 -10.29
N ASN A 195 -14.58 0.33 -10.79
CA ASN A 195 -14.89 0.26 -12.22
C ASN A 195 -15.16 1.65 -12.80
N TYR A 196 -15.94 2.48 -12.10
CA TYR A 196 -16.22 3.85 -12.53
C TYR A 196 -14.93 4.70 -12.62
N ILE A 197 -14.04 4.58 -11.64
CA ILE A 197 -12.77 5.31 -11.61
C ILE A 197 -11.84 4.82 -12.72
N GLN A 198 -11.73 3.51 -12.90
CA GLN A 198 -10.82 2.89 -13.87
C GLN A 198 -11.28 3.16 -15.31
N ASN A 199 -12.55 2.91 -15.63
CA ASN A 199 -13.08 3.07 -17.00
C ASN A 199 -13.02 4.52 -17.51
N ARG A 200 -12.97 5.50 -16.59
CA ARG A 200 -12.93 6.94 -16.93
C ARG A 200 -11.57 7.58 -16.61
N ASP A 201 -10.57 6.78 -16.26
CA ASP A 201 -9.24 7.22 -15.83
C ASP A 201 -9.29 8.36 -14.80
N LEU A 202 -10.16 8.28 -13.80
CA LEU A 202 -10.38 9.37 -12.84
C LEU A 202 -9.40 9.36 -11.68
N GLY A 203 -8.59 8.30 -11.54
CA GLY A 203 -7.65 8.13 -10.43
C GLY A 203 -6.69 9.32 -10.30
N TYR A 204 -6.18 9.83 -11.42
CA TYR A 204 -5.28 10.99 -11.42
C TYR A 204 -5.99 12.27 -10.97
N LYS A 205 -7.26 12.47 -11.34
CA LYS A 205 -8.05 13.66 -10.94
C LYS A 205 -8.38 13.62 -9.45
N ILE A 206 -8.74 12.44 -8.95
CA ILE A 206 -9.01 12.22 -7.52
C ILE A 206 -7.74 12.50 -6.71
N TYR A 207 -6.60 11.93 -7.11
CA TYR A 207 -5.32 12.20 -6.46
C TYR A 207 -4.95 13.69 -6.52
N LYS A 208 -5.17 14.35 -7.67
CA LYS A 208 -4.92 15.78 -7.84
C LYS A 208 -5.74 16.66 -6.91
N SER A 209 -7.01 16.31 -6.71
CA SER A 209 -7.91 17.05 -5.83
C SER A 209 -7.53 16.90 -4.34
N GLY A 210 -6.81 15.84 -3.97
CA GLY A 210 -6.43 15.54 -2.58
C GLY A 210 -5.00 15.95 -2.19
N ASN A 211 -4.08 16.14 -3.14
CA ASN A 211 -2.66 16.33 -2.84
C ASN A 211 -2.08 17.58 -3.53
N ARG A 212 -1.67 18.59 -2.74
CA ARG A 212 -1.13 19.88 -3.24
C ARG A 212 0.31 19.80 -3.78
N ASP A 213 1.03 18.69 -3.52
CA ASP A 213 2.46 18.60 -3.85
C ASP A 213 2.75 18.14 -5.28
N ALA A 214 3.26 19.08 -6.08
CA ALA A 214 3.41 19.07 -7.53
C ALA A 214 4.42 18.04 -8.12
N SER A 215 5.17 17.29 -7.31
CA SER A 215 6.31 16.50 -7.77
C SER A 215 5.95 15.21 -8.54
N TYR A 216 4.87 14.52 -8.16
CA TYR A 216 4.42 13.29 -8.83
C TYR A 216 3.71 13.54 -10.18
N TYR A 217 3.45 14.81 -10.53
CA TYR A 217 2.60 15.18 -11.66
C TYR A 217 3.28 15.05 -13.02
N TYR A 218 4.58 15.33 -13.11
CA TYR A 218 5.32 15.23 -14.37
C TYR A 218 5.42 13.80 -14.93
N SER A 219 5.33 12.77 -14.06
CA SER A 219 5.40 11.38 -14.50
C SER A 219 4.06 10.84 -15.00
N LEU A 220 2.94 11.27 -14.42
CA LEU A 220 1.58 10.86 -14.85
C LEU A 220 1.07 11.64 -16.07
N GLU A 221 1.47 12.89 -16.24
CA GLU A 221 1.09 13.69 -17.42
C GLU A 221 1.65 13.09 -18.72
N LYS A 222 2.79 12.38 -18.65
CA LYS A 222 3.31 11.54 -19.74
C LYS A 222 2.40 10.36 -20.11
N LEU A 223 1.67 9.77 -19.17
CA LEU A 223 0.73 8.67 -19.46
C LEU A 223 -0.52 9.16 -20.20
N LYS A 224 -0.94 10.41 -19.92
CA LYS A 224 -2.08 11.07 -20.57
C LYS A 224 -1.87 11.27 -22.08
N ASN A 225 -0.62 11.35 -22.52
CA ASN A 225 -0.25 11.48 -23.93
C ASN A 225 -0.19 10.13 -24.67
N ASN A 226 -0.42 9.00 -23.98
CA ASN A 226 -0.45 7.67 -24.60
C ASN A 226 -1.87 7.17 -24.93
N ASN A 227 -2.90 8.01 -24.74
CA ASN A 227 -4.25 7.69 -25.20
C ASN A 227 -4.31 7.79 -26.73
N GLN A 228 -4.47 6.66 -27.42
CA GLN A 228 -4.54 6.57 -28.90
C GLN A 228 -5.63 7.45 -29.54
N ILE A 229 -6.61 7.92 -28.76
CA ILE A 229 -7.67 8.83 -29.20
C ILE A 229 -7.12 10.24 -29.45
N ASN A 230 -6.09 10.67 -28.72
CA ASN A 230 -5.50 12.00 -28.87
C ASN A 230 -4.53 12.11 -30.08
N THR A 231 -4.14 11.00 -30.70
CA THR A 231 -3.28 10.99 -31.90
C THR A 231 -4.06 10.84 -33.20
N LYS A 232 -5.35 10.48 -33.13
CA LYS A 232 -6.21 10.36 -34.31
C LYS A 232 -6.96 11.68 -34.54
N ASN A 233 -6.91 12.16 -35.78
CA ASN A 233 -7.67 13.32 -36.23
C ASN A 233 -9.17 13.07 -36.01
N LEU A 234 -9.95 14.09 -35.65
CA LEU A 234 -11.40 13.96 -35.44
C LEU A 234 -12.11 13.40 -36.68
N ASN A 235 -11.60 13.70 -37.88
CA ASN A 235 -12.13 13.17 -39.14
C ASN A 235 -11.95 11.66 -39.25
N THR A 236 -10.79 11.11 -38.86
CA THR A 236 -10.56 9.65 -38.93
C THR A 236 -11.35 8.88 -37.88
N ILE A 237 -11.67 9.51 -36.75
CA ILE A 237 -12.59 8.93 -35.75
C ILE A 237 -14.03 8.92 -36.29
N TYR A 238 -14.43 9.98 -36.99
CA TYR A 238 -15.76 10.10 -37.59
C TYR A 238 -15.97 9.12 -38.76
N GLU A 239 -14.95 8.92 -39.60
CA GLU A 239 -14.96 7.94 -40.70
C GLU A 239 -15.10 6.51 -40.17
N ALA A 240 -14.31 6.12 -39.16
CA ALA A 240 -14.42 4.79 -38.54
C ALA A 240 -15.81 4.54 -37.92
N TYR A 241 -16.43 5.56 -37.34
CA TYR A 241 -17.80 5.47 -36.82
C TYR A 241 -18.85 5.30 -37.93
N LEU A 242 -18.66 5.95 -39.08
CA LEU A 242 -19.55 5.77 -40.23
C LEU A 242 -19.39 4.37 -40.82
N GLU A 243 -18.17 3.87 -40.93
CA GLU A 243 -17.89 2.50 -41.41
C GLU A 243 -18.56 1.45 -40.52
N GLU A 244 -18.42 1.54 -39.19
CA GLU A 244 -19.08 0.63 -38.22
C GLU A 244 -20.61 0.72 -38.22
N LYS A 245 -21.19 1.86 -38.64
CA LYS A 245 -22.65 2.08 -38.61
C LYS A 245 -23.36 1.59 -39.89
N TYR A 246 -22.63 1.53 -41.00
CA TYR A 246 -23.16 1.18 -42.32
C TYR A 246 -22.57 -0.12 -42.88
N THR A 247 -21.85 -0.89 -42.06
CA THR A 247 -21.59 -2.33 -42.26
C THR A 247 -22.46 -3.14 -41.30
#